data_AF-A0A520TT48-F1
#
_entry.id   AF-A0A520TT48-F1
#
_cell.length_a   1.000
_cell.length_b   1.000
_cell.length_c   1.000
_cell.angle_alpha   90.00
_cell.angle_beta   90.00
_cell.angle_gamma   90.00
#
_symmetry.space_group_name_H-M   'P 1'
#
loop_
_entity.id
_entity.type
_entity.pdbx_description
1 polymer ?
#
loop_
_entity_poly.entity_id
_entity_poly.type
_entity_poly.pdbx_seq_one_letter_code
_entity_poly.pdbx_strand_id
1 'polypeptide(L)'
;MKKLNYLVALPFLIFFLFGSYFHLIAQIYDYRTTFSKLEDLNIKYEELSFRSNVLLSEVEYFRNQITIREVATDKLAMHSPTQKEQIKINLKAIAK
;
A
#
# COMPACT_ATOMS: atom_id res chain seq x y z
N MET A 1 22.74 -43.67 -48.47
CA MET A 1 21.62 -42.72 -48.23
C MET A 1 21.44 -42.34 -46.75
N LYS A 2 21.46 -43.26 -45.77
CA LYS A 2 21.26 -42.92 -44.34
C LYS A 2 22.22 -41.84 -43.78
N LYS A 3 23.53 -41.89 -44.06
CA LYS A 3 24.52 -40.88 -43.59
C LYS A 3 24.24 -39.46 -44.09
N LEU A 4 23.65 -39.31 -45.29
CA LEU A 4 23.35 -38.00 -45.88
C LEU A 4 22.17 -37.32 -45.16
N ASN A 5 21.19 -38.11 -44.72
CA ASN A 5 20.03 -37.59 -43.98
C ASN A 5 20.42 -37.08 -42.57
N TYR A 6 21.39 -37.72 -41.89
CA TYR A 6 21.87 -37.24 -40.60
C TYR A 6 22.65 -35.93 -40.70
N LEU A 7 23.38 -35.73 -41.81
CA LEU A 7 24.18 -34.53 -42.04
C LEU A 7 23.30 -33.27 -42.23
N VAL A 8 22.09 -33.44 -42.75
CA VAL A 8 21.08 -32.36 -42.90
C VAL A 8 20.23 -32.19 -41.64
N ALA A 9 19.92 -33.28 -40.92
CA ALA A 9 19.09 -33.21 -39.71
C ALA A 9 19.79 -32.52 -38.52
N LEU A 10 21.11 -32.68 -38.40
CA LEU A 10 21.91 -32.13 -37.30
C LEU A 10 21.93 -30.59 -37.24
N PRO A 11 22.19 -29.85 -38.34
CA PRO A 11 22.15 -28.38 -38.33
C PRO A 11 20.74 -27.84 -38.10
N PHE A 12 19.70 -28.56 -38.55
CA PHE A 12 18.31 -28.17 -38.29
C PHE A 12 17.99 -28.26 -36.80
N LEU A 13 18.40 -29.36 -36.14
CA LEU A 13 18.21 -29.52 -34.70
C LEU A 13 18.96 -28.43 -33.91
N ILE A 14 20.18 -28.10 -34.32
CA ILE A 14 20.96 -26.98 -33.73
C ILE A 14 20.22 -25.65 -33.90
N PHE A 15 19.66 -25.36 -35.08
CA PHE A 15 18.89 -24.15 -35.32
C PHE A 15 17.65 -24.04 -34.42
N PHE A 16 16.92 -25.14 -34.22
CA PHE A 16 15.78 -25.18 -33.30
C PHE A 16 16.19 -24.95 -31.84
N LEU A 17 17.32 -25.53 -31.41
CA LEU A 17 17.85 -25.30 -30.06
C LEU A 17 18.22 -23.83 -29.85
N PHE A 18 18.88 -23.19 -30.82
CA PHE A 18 19.17 -21.76 -30.75
C PHE A 18 17.90 -20.91 -30.76
N GLY A 19 16.92 -21.22 -31.61
CA GLY A 19 15.63 -20.53 -31.63
C GLY A 19 14.91 -20.61 -30.28
N SER A 20 14.89 -21.79 -29.67
CA SER A 20 14.32 -21.99 -28.32
C SER A 20 15.09 -21.21 -27.26
N TYR A 21 16.41 -21.13 -27.36
CA TYR A 21 17.24 -20.37 -26.43
C TYR A 21 16.93 -18.87 -26.49
N PHE A 22 16.84 -18.29 -27.69
CA PHE A 22 16.44 -16.90 -27.87
C PHE A 22 15.02 -16.63 -27.38
N HIS A 23 14.09 -17.56 -27.63
CA HIS A 23 12.72 -17.45 -27.14
C HIS A 23 12.65 -17.42 -25.60
N LEU A 24 13.43 -18.28 -24.93
CA LEU A 24 13.51 -18.33 -23.47
C LEU A 24 14.05 -17.02 -22.89
N ILE A 25 15.08 -16.43 -23.52
CA ILE A 25 15.61 -15.12 -23.12
C ILE A 25 14.53 -14.03 -23.24
N ALA A 26 13.78 -14.01 -24.34
CA ALA A 26 12.69 -13.05 -24.53
C ALA A 26 11.61 -13.20 -23.45
N GLN A 27 11.21 -14.43 -23.13
CA GLN A 27 10.25 -14.69 -22.05
C GLN A 27 10.76 -14.22 -20.68
N ILE A 28 12.04 -14.46 -20.35
CA ILE A 28 12.62 -13.99 -19.08
C ILE A 28 12.60 -12.45 -19.04
N TYR A 29 12.90 -11.79 -20.15
CA TYR A 29 12.87 -10.33 -20.22
C TYR A 29 11.45 -9.79 -20.00
N ASP A 30 10.47 -10.33 -20.71
CA ASP A 30 9.06 -9.93 -20.58
C ASP A 30 8.53 -10.21 -19.17
N TYR A 31 8.90 -11.35 -18.59
CA TYR A 31 8.57 -11.67 -17.20
C TYR A 31 9.16 -10.64 -16.24
N ARG A 32 10.45 -10.32 -16.35
CA ARG A 32 11.12 -9.36 -15.47
C ARG A 32 10.51 -7.95 -15.57
N THR A 33 10.21 -7.50 -16.78
CA THR A 33 9.59 -6.17 -16.97
C THR A 33 8.17 -6.11 -16.42
N THR A 34 7.38 -7.17 -16.63
CA THR A 34 6.01 -7.26 -16.10
C THR A 34 6.02 -7.36 -14.59
N PHE A 35 6.92 -8.18 -14.02
CA PHE A 35 7.09 -8.31 -12.57
C PHE A 35 7.50 -6.98 -11.94
N SER A 36 8.44 -6.24 -12.55
CA SER A 36 8.82 -4.91 -12.05
C SER A 36 7.65 -3.93 -12.03
N LYS A 37 6.82 -3.91 -13.09
CA LYS A 37 5.63 -3.06 -13.15
C LYS A 37 4.58 -3.47 -12.10
N LEU A 38 4.45 -4.77 -11.87
CA LEU A 38 3.55 -5.31 -10.85
C LEU A 38 4.00 -4.90 -9.45
N GLU A 39 5.31 -4.98 -9.18
CA GLU A 39 5.90 -4.57 -7.91
C GLU A 39 5.68 -3.06 -7.66
N ASP A 40 5.95 -2.22 -8.65
CA ASP A 40 5.70 -0.78 -8.56
C ASP A 40 4.22 -0.46 -8.27
N LEU A 41 3.31 -1.24 -8.86
CA LEU A 41 1.88 -1.08 -8.64
C LEU A 41 1.47 -1.53 -7.23
N ASN A 42 2.06 -2.63 -6.76
CA ASN A 42 1.80 -3.17 -5.42
C ASN A 42 2.26 -2.19 -4.33
N ILE A 43 3.44 -1.58 -4.48
CA ILE A 43 3.94 -0.55 -3.56
C ILE A 43 2.97 0.64 -3.49
N LYS A 44 2.50 1.12 -4.65
CA LYS A 44 1.52 2.24 -4.69
C LYS A 44 0.20 1.86 -4.05
N TYR A 45 -0.26 0.63 -4.26
CA TYR A 45 -1.48 0.12 -3.65
C TYR A 45 -1.34 0.05 -2.12
N GLU A 46 -0.23 -0.48 -1.62
CA GLU A 46 0.05 -0.56 -0.18
C GLU A 46 0.12 0.83 0.45
N GLU A 47 0.81 1.78 -0.18
CA GLU A 47 0.88 3.16 0.29
C GLU A 47 -0.51 3.82 0.35
N LEU A 48 -1.32 3.63 -0.69
CA LEU A 48 -2.67 4.18 -0.74
C LEU A 48 -3.57 3.55 0.33
N SER A 49 -3.49 2.23 0.50
CA SER A 49 -4.21 1.49 1.54
C SER A 49 -3.83 2.01 2.93
N PHE A 50 -2.53 2.19 3.19
CA PHE A 50 -2.04 2.75 4.44
C PHE A 50 -2.61 4.15 4.69
N ARG A 51 -2.46 5.07 3.73
CA ARG A 51 -2.98 6.45 3.83
C ARG A 51 -4.50 6.47 4.04
N SER A 52 -5.24 5.61 3.35
CA SER A 52 -6.69 5.49 3.50
C SER A 52 -7.08 5.03 4.91
N ASN A 53 -6.38 4.04 5.46
CA ASN A 53 -6.64 3.55 6.81
C ASN A 53 -6.36 4.61 7.88
N VAL A 54 -5.29 5.38 7.73
CA VAL A 54 -5.00 6.53 8.62
C VAL A 54 -6.13 7.55 8.55
N LEU A 55 -6.58 7.92 7.35
CA LEU A 55 -7.66 8.88 7.17
C LEU A 55 -8.99 8.39 7.78
N LEU A 56 -9.32 7.10 7.59
CA LEU A 56 -10.52 6.50 8.19
C LEU A 56 -10.46 6.56 9.73
N SER A 57 -9.30 6.27 10.31
CA SER A 57 -9.07 6.38 11.76
C SER A 57 -9.27 7.81 12.25
N GLU A 58 -8.77 8.82 11.53
CA GLU A 58 -8.98 10.22 11.89
C GLU A 58 -10.45 10.63 11.81
N VAL A 59 -11.15 10.20 10.75
CA VAL A 59 -12.59 10.45 10.60
C VAL A 59 -13.37 9.81 11.75
N GLU A 60 -13.06 8.57 12.11
CA GLU A 60 -13.68 7.90 13.25
C GLU A 60 -13.43 8.65 14.57
N TYR A 61 -12.19 9.09 14.80
CA TYR A 61 -11.85 9.91 15.95
C TYR A 61 -12.69 11.19 16.03
N PHE A 62 -12.83 11.94 14.93
CA PHE A 62 -13.65 13.15 14.90
C PHE A 62 -15.13 12.84 15.09
N ARG A 63 -15.66 11.77 14.48
CA ARG A 63 -17.05 11.34 14.70
C ARG A 63 -17.30 11.01 16.16
N ASN A 64 -16.36 10.33 16.82
CA ASN A 64 -16.46 10.02 18.24
C ASN A 64 -16.44 11.30 19.10
N GLN A 65 -15.56 12.26 18.81
CA GLN A 65 -15.55 13.55 19.51
C GLN A 65 -16.86 14.32 19.33
N ILE A 66 -17.38 14.39 18.11
CA ILE A 66 -18.64 15.09 17.82
C ILE A 66 -19.79 14.41 18.57
N THR A 67 -19.86 13.07 18.53
CA THR A 67 -20.89 12.31 19.22
C THR A 67 -20.84 12.55 20.74
N ILE A 68 -19.65 12.55 21.34
CA ILE A 68 -19.49 12.85 22.77
C ILE A 68 -19.98 14.27 23.07
N ARG A 69 -19.63 15.24 22.23
CA ARG A 69 -20.06 16.63 22.38
C ARG A 69 -21.58 16.76 22.27
N GLU A 70 -22.20 16.16 21.26
CA GLU A 70 -23.66 16.15 21.07
C GLU A 70 -24.38 15.53 22.27
N VAL A 71 -23.88 14.39 22.78
CA VAL A 71 -24.44 13.78 23.99
C VAL A 71 -24.30 14.70 25.20
N ALA A 72 -23.14 15.33 25.38
CA ALA A 72 -22.90 16.24 26.49
C ALA A 72 -23.81 17.49 26.41
N THR A 73 -23.94 18.12 25.24
CA THR A 73 -24.76 19.32 25.06
C THR A 73 -26.24 19.03 25.10
N ASP A 74 -26.69 18.01 24.36
CA ASP A 74 -28.11 17.86 24.06
C ASP A 74 -28.82 16.97 25.09
N LYS A 75 -28.14 15.93 25.59
CA LYS A 75 -28.73 15.01 26.57
C LYS A 75 -28.42 15.40 28.01
N LEU A 76 -27.22 15.95 28.25
CA LEU A 76 -26.75 16.28 29.60
C LEU A 76 -26.75 17.77 29.90
N ALA A 77 -27.17 18.62 28.95
CA ALA A 77 -27.18 20.09 29.07
C ALA A 77 -25.84 20.70 29.51
N MET A 78 -24.72 20.00 29.21
CA MET A 78 -23.38 20.50 29.48
C MET A 78 -23.02 21.55 28.43
N HIS A 79 -22.38 22.63 28.86
CA HIS A 79 -21.85 23.65 27.96
C HIS A 79 -20.39 23.93 28.28
N SER A 80 -19.70 24.58 27.35
CA SER A 80 -18.35 25.06 27.62
C SER A 80 -18.39 26.07 28.76
N PRO A 81 -17.49 25.96 29.75
CA PRO A 81 -17.48 26.88 30.88
C PRO A 81 -17.11 28.29 30.43
N THR A 82 -17.89 29.25 30.89
CA THR A 82 -17.62 30.69 30.75
C THR A 82 -16.43 31.08 31.63
N GLN A 83 -15.82 32.26 31.39
CA GLN A 83 -14.63 32.70 32.14
C GLN A 83 -14.82 32.71 33.67
N LYS A 84 -16.07 32.83 34.15
CA LYS A 84 -16.42 32.82 35.58
C LYS A 84 -16.51 31.41 36.17
N GLU A 85 -16.72 30.40 35.34
CA GLU A 85 -16.83 28.98 35.72
C GLU A 85 -15.49 28.24 35.60
N GLN A 86 -14.49 28.87 34.99
CA GLN A 86 -13.16 28.30 34.77
C GLN A 86 -12.30 28.38 36.03
N ILE A 87 -11.83 27.23 36.53
CA ILE A 87 -10.84 27.15 37.60
C ILE A 87 -9.45 27.14 36.96
N LYS A 88 -8.66 28.19 37.20
CA LYS A 88 -7.26 28.26 36.74
C LYS A 88 -6.32 27.69 37.79
N ILE A 89 -5.65 26.60 37.46
CA ILE A 89 -4.68 25.97 38.37
C ILE A 89 -3.30 26.59 38.12
N ASN A 90 -2.69 27.16 39.17
CA ASN A 90 -1.33 27.67 39.10
C ASN A 90 -0.32 26.56 39.39
N LEU A 91 0.29 26.02 38.33
CA LEU A 91 1.24 24.91 38.40
C LEU A 91 2.52 25.23 39.19
N LYS A 92 2.84 26.52 39.43
CA LYS A 92 4.00 26.91 40.23
C LYS A 92 3.80 26.69 41.74
N ALA A 93 2.55 26.57 42.21
CA ALA A 93 2.24 26.37 43.62
C ALA A 93 2.29 24.89 44.06
N ILE A 94 2.33 23.95 43.11
CA ILE A 94 2.27 22.51 43.36
C ILE A 94 3.67 21.88 43.45
N ALA A 95 4.70 22.60 42.99
CA ALA A 95 6.10 22.13 42.97
C ALA A 95 6.94 22.62 44.17
N LYS A 96 6.35 22.73 45.37
CA LYS A 96 7.05 23.12 46.60
C LYS A 96 6.97 22.05 47.66
#